data_AF-A0A7W0UNY3-F1
#
_entry.id   AF-A0A7W0UNY3-F1
#
_cell.length_a   1.000
_cell.length_b   1.000
_cell.length_c   1.000
_cell.angle_alpha   90.00
_cell.angle_beta   90.00
_cell.angle_gamma   90.00
#
_symmetry.space_group_name_H-M   'P 1'
#
loop_
_entity.id
_entity.type
_entity.pdbx_description
1 polymer ?
#
loop_
_entity_poly.entity_id
_entity_poly.type
_entity_poly.pdbx_seq_one_letter_code
_entity_poly.pdbx_strand_id
1 'polypeptide(L)'
;MYTQAPRVERRFLDRAAQLDDRSVPIAETYRRVRDLAEQMGIPRPSYERLRLHLRATRRREEDRTRTRDLVLQLAYNTRPANVVVPELLRLVD
;
A
#
# COMPACT_ATOMS: atom_id res chain seq x y z
N MET A 1 9.75 -22.34 20.92
CA MET A 1 10.57 -21.86 19.78
C MET A 1 9.63 -21.22 18.78
N TYR A 2 9.52 -19.88 18.75
CA TYR A 2 8.66 -19.18 17.78
C TYR A 2 9.35 -19.20 16.42
N THR A 3 9.03 -20.18 15.58
CA THR A 3 9.42 -20.18 14.17
C THR A 3 8.87 -18.91 13.54
N GLN A 4 9.76 -18.00 13.13
CA GLN A 4 9.39 -16.86 12.29
C GLN A 4 8.60 -17.40 11.10
N ALA A 5 7.30 -17.07 11.05
CA ALA A 5 6.43 -17.56 9.98
C ALA A 5 7.05 -17.16 8.63
N PRO A 6 7.11 -18.05 7.62
CA PRO A 6 7.83 -17.82 6.37
C PRO A 6 7.55 -16.43 5.82
N ARG A 7 8.60 -15.67 5.48
CA ARG A 7 8.43 -14.38 4.81
C ARG A 7 7.70 -14.67 3.50
N VAL A 8 6.52 -14.07 3.33
CA VAL A 8 5.78 -14.16 2.08
C VAL A 8 6.68 -13.60 0.98
N GLU A 9 6.76 -14.33 -0.13
CA GLU A 9 7.62 -13.94 -1.24
C GLU A 9 7.30 -12.52 -1.71
N ARG A 10 8.32 -11.66 -1.80
CA ARG A 10 8.12 -10.25 -2.11
C ARG A 10 7.43 -10.03 -3.46
N ARG A 11 7.80 -10.84 -4.46
CA ARG A 11 7.22 -10.81 -5.80
C ARG A 11 5.72 -11.08 -5.79
N PHE A 12 5.26 -12.00 -4.94
CA PHE A 12 3.82 -12.27 -4.77
C PHE A 12 3.11 -11.04 -4.18
N LEU A 13 3.68 -10.43 -3.14
CA LEU A 13 3.09 -9.24 -2.51
C LEU A 13 3.00 -8.07 -3.49
N ASP A 14 4.03 -7.84 -4.29
CA ASP A 14 4.04 -6.76 -5.29
C ASP A 14 2.98 -7.02 -6.39
N ARG A 15 2.85 -8.26 -6.88
CA ARG A 15 1.78 -8.66 -7.82
C ARG A 15 0.39 -8.56 -7.20
N ALA A 16 0.25 -8.92 -5.93
CA ALA A 16 -1.01 -8.79 -5.21
C ALA A 16 -1.43 -7.33 -5.03
N ALA A 17 -0.48 -6.43 -4.77
CA ALA A 17 -0.73 -4.99 -4.74
C ALA A 17 -1.18 -4.45 -6.10
N GLN A 18 -0.65 -4.98 -7.22
CA GLN A 18 -1.08 -4.60 -8.56
C GLN A 18 -2.52 -5.06 -8.88
N LEU A 19 -2.98 -6.16 -8.28
CA LEU A 19 -4.36 -6.66 -8.42
C LEU A 19 -5.36 -5.96 -7.48
N ASP A 20 -4.87 -5.18 -6.52
CA ASP A 20 -5.71 -4.51 -5.54
C ASP A 20 -6.50 -3.37 -6.18
N ASP A 21 -7.81 -3.47 -6.10
CA ASP A 21 -8.72 -2.38 -6.46
C ASP A 21 -9.22 -1.70 -5.18
N ARG A 22 -8.93 -0.41 -5.07
CA ARG A 22 -9.25 0.39 -3.88
C ARG A 22 -10.74 0.66 -3.73
N SER A 23 -11.52 0.57 -4.80
CA SER A 23 -12.96 0.75 -4.79
C SER A 23 -13.71 -0.44 -4.17
N VAL A 24 -13.03 -1.58 -4.02
CA VAL A 24 -13.59 -2.81 -3.45
C VAL A 24 -12.93 -3.19 -2.12
N PRO A 25 -13.61 -4.01 -1.29
CA PRO A 25 -13.02 -4.55 -0.07
C PRO A 25 -11.78 -5.41 -0.37
N ILE A 26 -10.79 -5.37 0.52
CA ILE A 26 -9.55 -6.19 0.44
C ILE A 26 -9.83 -7.69 0.29
N ALA A 27 -10.97 -8.17 0.81
CA ALA A 27 -11.40 -9.55 0.64
C ALA A 27 -11.55 -9.96 -0.84
N GLU A 28 -11.93 -9.03 -1.71
CA GLU A 28 -12.02 -9.26 -3.15
C GLU A 28 -10.64 -9.46 -3.77
N THR A 29 -9.66 -8.62 -3.40
CA THR A 29 -8.25 -8.84 -3.76
C THR A 29 -7.75 -10.20 -3.28
N TYR A 30 -8.11 -10.62 -2.06
CA TYR A 30 -7.76 -11.94 -1.53
C TYR A 30 -8.37 -13.12 -2.31
N ARG A 31 -9.55 -12.93 -2.92
CA ARG A 31 -10.14 -13.91 -3.84
C ARG A 31 -9.33 -13.99 -5.12
N ARG A 32 -8.99 -12.84 -5.72
CA ARG A 32 -8.22 -12.75 -6.98
C ARG A 32 -6.79 -13.28 -6.88
N VAL A 33 -6.12 -13.09 -5.74
CA VAL A 33 -4.75 -13.61 -5.56
C VAL A 33 -4.67 -15.12 -5.32
N ARG A 34 -5.82 -15.83 -5.21
CA ARG A 34 -5.81 -17.30 -5.19
C ARG A 34 -5.15 -17.84 -6.45
N ASP A 35 -5.60 -17.38 -7.61
CA ASP A 35 -5.11 -17.84 -8.90
C ASP A 35 -3.63 -17.43 -9.10
N LEU A 36 -3.25 -16.26 -8.58
CA LEU A 36 -1.85 -15.82 -8.56
C LEU A 36 -0.95 -16.77 -7.75
N ALA A 37 -1.39 -17.20 -6.56
CA ALA A 37 -0.61 -18.10 -5.71
C ALA A 37 -0.44 -19.47 -6.39
N GLU A 38 -1.49 -19.97 -7.03
CA GLU A 38 -1.48 -21.20 -7.81
C GLU A 38 -0.51 -21.12 -9.00
N GLN A 39 -0.57 -20.03 -9.79
CA GLN A 39 0.34 -19.78 -10.90
C GLN A 39 1.81 -19.67 -10.46
N MET A 40 2.07 -19.17 -9.25
CA MET A 40 3.42 -19.06 -8.69
C MET A 40 3.90 -20.33 -7.98
N GLY A 41 3.06 -21.36 -7.86
CA GLY A 41 3.40 -22.60 -7.18
C GLY A 41 3.67 -22.44 -5.68
N ILE A 42 3.08 -21.41 -5.04
CA ILE A 42 3.28 -21.13 -3.62
C ILE A 42 1.99 -21.34 -2.82
N PRO A 43 2.08 -21.70 -1.53
CA PRO A 43 0.93 -21.68 -0.65
C PRO A 43 0.34 -20.26 -0.58
N ARG A 44 -0.98 -20.15 -0.72
CA ARG A 44 -1.66 -18.87 -0.57
C ARG A 44 -1.37 -18.29 0.83
N PRO A 45 -0.84 -17.05 0.93
CA PRO A 45 -0.60 -16.42 2.22
C PRO A 45 -1.87 -16.25 3.05
N SER A 46 -1.71 -16.10 4.36
CA SER A 46 -2.85 -15.81 5.23
C SER A 46 -3.50 -14.48 4.85
N TYR A 47 -4.83 -14.43 4.96
CA TYR A 47 -5.60 -13.21 4.72
C TYR A 47 -5.07 -12.04 5.54
N GLU A 48 -4.74 -12.25 6.82
CA GLU A 48 -4.24 -11.18 7.68
C GLU A 48 -2.93 -10.58 7.17
N ARG A 49 -1.97 -11.41 6.74
CA ARG A 49 -0.71 -10.93 6.16
C ARG A 49 -0.94 -10.11 4.91
N LEU A 50 -1.81 -10.59 4.02
CA LEU A 50 -2.14 -9.87 2.80
C LEU A 50 -2.85 -8.56 3.12
N ARG A 51 -3.80 -8.57 4.06
CA ARG A 51 -4.55 -7.40 4.49
C ARG A 51 -3.66 -6.32 5.06
N LEU A 52 -2.72 -6.68 5.93
CA LEU A 52 -1.75 -5.73 6.50
C LEU A 52 -0.85 -5.14 5.41
N HIS A 53 -0.39 -5.98 4.47
CA HIS A 53 0.42 -5.52 3.35
C HIS A 53 -0.36 -4.54 2.46
N LEU A 54 -1.57 -4.92 2.02
CA LEU A 54 -2.39 -4.08 1.15
C LEU A 54 -2.82 -2.77 1.85
N ARG A 55 -3.13 -2.79 3.14
CA ARG A 55 -3.39 -1.56 3.91
C ARG A 55 -2.17 -0.64 3.95
N ALA A 56 -0.98 -1.19 4.19
CA ALA A 56 0.25 -0.41 4.19
C ALA A 56 0.56 0.17 2.80
N THR A 57 0.32 -0.61 1.73
CA THR A 57 0.43 -0.12 0.37
C THR A 57 -0.58 0.99 0.10
N ARG A 58 -1.85 0.80 0.50
CA ARG A 58 -2.91 1.81 0.31
C ARG A 58 -2.53 3.15 0.93
N ARG A 59 -2.15 3.11 2.21
CA ARG A 59 -1.68 4.28 2.97
C ARG A 59 -0.49 4.98 2.31
N ARG A 60 0.52 4.23 1.86
CA ARG A 60 1.69 4.83 1.20
C ARG A 60 1.33 5.60 -0.07
N GLU A 61 0.40 5.11 -0.89
CA GLU A 61 0.03 5.89 -2.10
C GLU A 61 -0.90 7.06 -1.75
N GLU A 62 -1.71 6.97 -0.69
CA GLU A 62 -2.45 8.13 -0.17
C GLU A 62 -1.50 9.23 0.30
N ASP A 63 -0.47 8.86 1.08
CA ASP A 63 0.56 9.78 1.55
C ASP A 63 1.33 10.40 0.38
N ARG A 64 1.65 9.61 -0.68
CA ARG A 64 2.27 10.13 -1.92
C ARG A 64 1.38 11.11 -2.66
N THR A 65 0.09 10.78 -2.84
CA THR A 65 -0.87 11.69 -3.50
C THR A 65 -0.98 12.99 -2.72
N ARG A 66 -1.13 12.91 -1.40
CA ARG A 66 -1.20 14.09 -0.54
C ARG A 66 0.07 14.93 -0.59
N THR A 67 1.24 14.29 -0.57
CA THR A 67 2.54 14.95 -0.73
C THR A 67 2.60 15.70 -2.06
N ARG A 68 2.20 15.05 -3.16
CA ARG A 68 2.16 15.67 -4.49
C ARG A 68 1.23 16.88 -4.52
N ASP A 69 0.03 16.76 -3.98
CA ASP A 69 -0.95 17.86 -3.95
C ASP A 69 -0.44 19.06 -3.16
N LEU A 70 0.20 18.81 -2.00
CA LEU A 70 0.82 19.86 -1.18
C LEU A 70 1.98 20.55 -1.91
N VAL A 71 2.84 19.78 -2.59
CA VAL A 71 3.93 20.34 -3.40
C VAL A 71 3.39 21.21 -4.54
N LEU A 72 2.33 20.78 -5.22
CA LEU A 72 1.69 21.59 -6.26
C LEU A 72 1.07 22.87 -5.68
N GLN A 73 0.42 22.79 -4.52
CA GLN A 73 -0.15 23.96 -3.84
C GLN A 73 0.92 25.00 -3.47
N LEU A 74 2.09 24.52 -3.03
CA LEU A 74 3.23 25.38 -2.74
C LEU A 74 3.81 26.00 -4.02
N ALA A 75 4.04 25.18 -5.06
CA ALA A 75 4.64 25.63 -6.32
C ALA A 75 3.79 26.69 -7.03
N TYR A 76 2.46 26.58 -6.96
CA TYR A 76 1.53 27.55 -7.53
C TYR A 76 1.07 28.62 -6.54
N ASN A 77 1.64 28.65 -5.33
CA ASN A 77 1.33 29.62 -4.28
C ASN A 77 -0.18 29.71 -3.95
N THR A 78 -0.91 28.59 -4.09
CA THR A 78 -2.35 28.52 -3.81
C THR A 78 -2.64 28.30 -2.34
N ARG A 79 -1.63 27.87 -1.57
CA ARG A 79 -1.64 27.85 -0.09
C ARG A 79 -0.31 28.38 0.44
N PRO A 80 -0.32 29.09 1.58
CA PRO A 80 0.88 29.71 2.12
C PRO A 80 1.86 28.65 2.69
N ALA A 81 3.16 28.90 2.50
CA ALA A 81 4.22 27.94 2.84
C ALA A 81 4.24 27.55 4.32
N ASN A 82 3.93 28.48 5.23
CA ASN A 82 3.87 28.23 6.67
C ASN A 82 2.79 27.22 7.08
N VAL A 83 1.81 26.95 6.22
CA VAL A 83 0.79 25.91 6.42
C VAL A 83 1.20 24.60 5.74
N VAL A 84 1.73 24.67 4.52
CA VAL A 84 2.06 23.50 3.70
C VAL A 84 3.29 22.75 4.22
N VAL A 85 4.35 23.45 4.62
CA VAL A 85 5.62 22.83 5.04
C VAL A 85 5.46 21.94 6.28
N PRO A 86 4.75 22.35 7.36
CA PRO A 86 4.50 21.46 8.49
C PRO A 86 3.65 20.23 8.14
N GLU A 87 2.73 20.36 7.17
CA GLU A 87 1.91 19.23 6.71
C GLU A 87 2.74 18.22 5.92
N LEU A 88 3.67 18.70 5.08
CA LEU A 88 4.62 17.85 4.36
C LEU A 88 5.52 17.07 5.33
N LEU A 89 6.10 17.72 6.35
CA LEU A 89 7.01 17.05 7.29
C LEU A 89 6.36 15.83 7.96
N ARG A 90 5.08 15.92 8.35
CA ARG A 90 4.32 14.81 8.96
C ARG A 90 4.09 13.61 8.03
N LEU A 91 4.29 13.75 6.73
CA LEU A 91 4.13 12.69 5.74
C LEU A 91 5.45 12.00 5.38
N VAL A 92 6.59 12.59 5.75
CA VAL A 92 7.94 12.05 5.45
C VAL A 92 8.60 11.41 6.69
N ASP A 93 8.16 11.77 7.89
CA ASP A 93 8.52 11.11 9.16
C ASP A 93 7.88 9.71 9.32
#